data_AF-A0AAW1JYE3-F1
#
_entry.id   AF-A0AAW1JYE3-F1
#
_cell.length_a   1.000
_cell.length_b   1.000
_cell.length_c   1.000
_cell.angle_alpha   90.00
_cell.angle_beta   90.00
_cell.angle_gamma   90.00
#
_symmetry.space_group_name_H-M   'P 1'
#
loop_
_entity.id
_entity.type
_entity.pdbx_description
1 polymer ?
#
loop_
_entity_poly.entity_id
_entity_poly.type
_entity_poly.pdbx_seq_one_letter_code
_entity_poly.pdbx_strand_id
1 'polypeptide(L)'
;MVQSYILCKSNAKNVSRAKFRLYCLIFTEMAPTLYSTDLSPPCRAVLLVGKALGLYLNVQECNLWAGEHTTPEYLKLNPQHTVPTLVDGDVVITNSHAITIYLVEKYGKNDLLYPKDLVRRPLVNQRLFFDEGTMFQILFLTMKYSILRGQKIPELNKERAEEAYGFLETFLEDEEKYLNIDKWIKRCQALPYYVENARGLQAYSDVVVPMLSKV
;
A
#
# COMPACT_ATOMS: atom_id res chain seq x y z
N MET A 1 -10.57 -16.14 -2.37
CA MET A 1 -11.20 -17.48 -2.17
C MET A 1 -10.23 -18.54 -1.62
N VAL A 2 -9.00 -18.66 -2.14
CA VAL A 2 -8.07 -19.76 -1.75
C VAL A 2 -7.44 -19.59 -0.35
N GLN A 3 -7.16 -18.35 0.10
CA GLN A 3 -6.53 -18.14 1.43
C GLN A 3 -7.51 -18.29 2.61
N SER A 4 -8.75 -17.84 2.46
CA SER A 4 -9.84 -18.11 3.42
C SER A 4 -10.10 -19.62 3.54
N TYR A 5 -9.92 -20.35 2.43
CA TYR A 5 -10.03 -21.82 2.38
C TYR A 5 -8.94 -22.54 3.18
N ILE A 6 -7.71 -22.01 3.21
CA ILE A 6 -6.56 -22.63 3.89
C ILE A 6 -6.60 -22.39 5.41
N LEU A 7 -6.93 -21.17 5.85
CA LEU A 7 -7.08 -20.85 7.28
C LEU A 7 -8.29 -21.56 7.92
N CYS A 8 -9.35 -21.81 7.15
CA CYS A 8 -10.51 -22.54 7.66
C CYS A 8 -10.27 -24.06 7.71
N LYS A 9 -9.46 -24.63 6.80
CA LYS A 9 -9.15 -26.08 6.76
C LYS A 9 -8.37 -26.57 7.97
N SER A 10 -7.52 -25.76 8.61
CA SER A 10 -6.75 -26.21 9.78
C SER A 10 -7.63 -26.52 11.00
N ASN A 11 -8.85 -25.99 11.06
CA ASN A 11 -9.87 -26.30 12.09
C ASN A 11 -10.99 -27.25 11.61
N ALA A 12 -10.95 -27.73 10.36
CA ALA A 12 -12.11 -28.33 9.68
C ALA A 12 -12.18 -29.86 9.73
N LYS A 13 -11.62 -30.54 10.74
CA LYS A 13 -11.72 -32.01 10.77
C LYS A 13 -13.16 -32.54 11.00
N ASN A 14 -14.12 -31.70 11.41
CA ASN A 14 -15.50 -32.14 11.74
C ASN A 14 -16.64 -31.14 11.38
N VAL A 15 -16.42 -30.17 10.48
CA VAL A 15 -17.45 -29.14 10.18
C VAL A 15 -18.21 -29.47 8.90
N SER A 16 -19.54 -29.55 8.97
CA SER A 16 -20.39 -29.85 7.79
C SER A 16 -20.25 -28.78 6.71
N ARG A 17 -20.47 -29.16 5.44
CA ARG A 17 -20.34 -28.27 4.27
C ARG A 17 -21.21 -27.01 4.37
N ALA A 18 -22.38 -27.11 5.00
CA ALA A 18 -23.28 -25.98 5.27
C ALA A 18 -22.75 -25.05 6.37
N LYS A 19 -22.24 -25.61 7.48
CA LYS A 19 -21.57 -24.81 8.52
C LYS A 19 -20.32 -24.13 7.98
N PHE A 20 -19.53 -24.81 7.14
CA PHE A 20 -18.35 -24.21 6.50
C PHE A 20 -18.71 -23.03 5.60
N ARG A 21 -19.81 -23.14 4.83
CA ARG A 21 -20.30 -22.04 3.99
C ARG A 21 -20.78 -20.85 4.82
N LEU A 22 -21.45 -21.11 5.95
CA LEU A 22 -21.86 -20.09 6.90
C LEU A 22 -20.66 -19.42 7.59
N TYR A 23 -19.65 -20.18 8.00
CA TYR A 23 -18.40 -19.63 8.56
C TYR A 23 -17.66 -18.75 7.55
N CYS A 24 -17.56 -19.16 6.28
CA CYS A 24 -16.98 -18.32 5.24
C CYS A 24 -17.77 -17.03 5.05
N LEU A 25 -19.10 -17.08 5.05
CA LEU A 25 -19.98 -15.90 4.92
C LEU A 25 -19.81 -14.94 6.10
N ILE A 26 -19.82 -15.46 7.34
CA ILE A 26 -19.62 -14.64 8.55
C ILE A 26 -18.22 -14.01 8.55
N PHE A 27 -17.18 -14.76 8.19
CA PHE A 27 -15.82 -14.21 8.11
C PHE A 27 -15.66 -13.13 7.02
N THR A 28 -16.43 -13.21 5.93
CA THR A 28 -16.44 -12.17 4.89
C THR A 28 -17.25 -10.94 5.30
N GLU A 29 -18.34 -11.10 6.08
CA GLU A 29 -19.14 -9.99 6.60
C GLU A 29 -18.44 -9.22 7.73
N MET A 30 -17.51 -9.86 8.45
CA MET A 30 -16.73 -9.24 9.53
C MET A 30 -15.35 -8.71 9.10
N ALA A 31 -14.93 -8.97 7.85
CA ALA A 31 -13.63 -8.53 7.36
C ALA A 31 -13.68 -7.03 6.99
N PRO A 32 -12.65 -6.23 7.35
CA PRO A 32 -12.57 -4.86 6.90
C PRO A 32 -12.64 -4.77 5.38
N THR A 33 -13.51 -3.91 4.89
CA THR A 33 -13.66 -3.62 3.46
C THR A 33 -12.70 -2.51 3.06
N LEU A 34 -11.95 -2.72 1.98
CA LEU A 34 -11.03 -1.73 1.43
C LEU A 34 -11.48 -1.36 0.02
N TYR A 35 -11.97 -0.14 -0.15
CA TYR A 35 -12.15 0.43 -1.48
C TYR A 35 -10.78 0.77 -2.07
N SER A 36 -10.46 0.17 -3.20
CA SER A 36 -9.10 0.11 -3.73
C SER A 36 -9.07 0.20 -5.26
N THR A 37 -7.88 0.43 -5.80
CA THR A 37 -7.60 0.17 -7.22
C THR A 37 -6.16 -0.31 -7.38
N ASP A 38 -5.95 -1.28 -8.27
CA ASP A 38 -4.70 -2.05 -8.38
C ASP A 38 -3.46 -1.17 -8.63
N LEU A 39 -3.59 -0.12 -9.44
CA LEU A 39 -2.46 0.75 -9.79
C LEU A 39 -2.08 1.74 -8.68
N SER A 40 -2.97 1.97 -7.72
CA SER A 40 -2.78 3.02 -6.71
C SER A 40 -1.68 2.65 -5.69
N PRO A 41 -0.56 3.39 -5.63
CA PRO A 41 0.48 3.16 -4.62
C PRO A 41 -0.03 3.13 -3.16
N PRO A 42 -0.85 4.10 -2.69
CA PRO A 42 -1.33 4.08 -1.30
C PRO A 42 -2.26 2.88 -1.01
N CYS A 43 -2.97 2.38 -2.03
CA CYS A 43 -3.77 1.16 -1.89
C CYS A 43 -2.88 -0.08 -1.69
N ARG A 44 -1.83 -0.20 -2.51
CA ARG A 44 -0.87 -1.31 -2.41
C ARG A 44 -0.16 -1.32 -1.05
N ALA A 45 0.14 -0.15 -0.46
CA ALA A 45 0.70 -0.06 0.89
C ALA A 45 -0.23 -0.71 1.94
N VAL A 46 -1.53 -0.39 1.92
CA VAL A 46 -2.53 -1.00 2.83
C VAL A 46 -2.63 -2.51 2.60
N LEU A 47 -2.68 -2.96 1.35
CA LEU A 47 -2.76 -4.38 1.00
C LEU A 47 -1.53 -5.15 1.50
N LEU A 48 -0.33 -4.58 1.38
CA LEU A 48 0.91 -5.17 1.90
C LEU A 48 0.87 -5.31 3.42
N VAL A 49 0.38 -4.30 4.14
CA VAL A 49 0.21 -4.38 5.60
C VAL A 49 -0.82 -5.44 5.97
N GLY A 50 -1.99 -5.47 5.31
CA GLY A 50 -2.97 -6.53 5.51
C GLY A 50 -2.36 -7.92 5.33
N LYS A 51 -1.55 -8.11 4.28
CA LYS A 51 -0.83 -9.37 4.05
C LYS A 51 0.19 -9.68 5.14
N ALA A 52 0.96 -8.70 5.59
CA ALA A 52 1.95 -8.86 6.65
C ALA A 52 1.31 -9.26 8.00
N LEU A 53 0.10 -8.76 8.26
CA LEU A 53 -0.70 -9.12 9.43
C LEU A 53 -1.39 -10.49 9.30
N GLY A 54 -1.39 -11.09 8.10
CA GLY A 54 -2.21 -12.26 7.80
C GLY A 54 -3.72 -11.95 7.84
N LEU A 55 -4.09 -10.68 7.67
CA LEU A 55 -5.46 -10.18 7.67
C LEU A 55 -6.05 -10.28 6.26
N TYR A 56 -7.24 -10.86 6.17
CA TYR A 56 -8.04 -10.78 4.95
C TYR A 56 -8.77 -9.44 4.91
N LEU A 57 -8.55 -8.68 3.84
CA LEU A 57 -9.31 -7.48 3.52
C LEU A 57 -10.30 -7.81 2.41
N ASN A 58 -11.56 -7.41 2.58
CA ASN A 58 -12.56 -7.50 1.52
C ASN A 58 -12.34 -6.34 0.55
N VAL A 59 -11.53 -6.58 -0.48
CA VAL A 59 -11.18 -5.54 -1.46
C VAL A 59 -12.36 -5.29 -2.40
N GLN A 60 -12.84 -4.05 -2.44
CA GLN A 60 -13.81 -3.56 -3.40
C GLN A 60 -13.08 -2.69 -4.40
N GLU A 61 -13.07 -3.10 -5.67
CA GLU A 61 -12.48 -2.26 -6.73
C GLU A 61 -13.34 -1.00 -6.88
N CYS A 62 -12.67 0.15 -6.93
CA CYS A 62 -13.27 1.45 -7.19
C CYS A 62 -12.64 2.00 -8.46
N ASN A 63 -13.38 1.96 -9.55
CA ASN A 63 -12.92 2.43 -10.84
C ASN A 63 -12.92 3.96 -10.87
N LEU A 64 -11.73 4.54 -10.68
CA LEU A 64 -11.54 5.98 -10.68
C LEU A 64 -11.83 6.61 -12.05
N TRP A 65 -11.59 5.90 -13.14
CA TRP A 65 -11.84 6.38 -14.50
C TRP A 65 -13.32 6.43 -14.85
N ALA A 66 -14.11 5.52 -14.28
CA ALA A 66 -15.56 5.52 -14.39
C ALA A 66 -16.24 6.51 -13.41
N GLY A 67 -15.48 7.17 -12.54
CA GLY A 67 -16.00 8.15 -11.59
C GLY A 67 -16.70 7.56 -10.37
N GLU A 68 -16.50 6.27 -10.04
CA GLU A 68 -17.20 5.59 -8.94
C GLU A 68 -16.97 6.26 -7.58
N HIS A 69 -15.77 6.81 -7.37
CA HIS A 69 -15.37 7.59 -6.20
C HIS A 69 -16.13 8.92 -6.01
N THR A 70 -16.90 9.36 -7.01
CA THR A 70 -17.68 10.62 -6.98
C THR A 70 -19.19 10.38 -6.85
N THR A 71 -19.62 9.13 -6.74
CA THR A 71 -21.03 8.79 -6.54
C THR A 71 -21.52 9.31 -5.18
N PRO A 72 -22.81 9.68 -5.04
CA PRO A 72 -23.36 10.09 -3.75
C PRO A 72 -23.15 9.05 -2.64
N GLU A 73 -23.16 7.76 -2.99
CA GLU A 73 -22.91 6.65 -2.08
C GLU A 73 -21.47 6.65 -1.58
N TYR A 74 -20.48 6.80 -2.47
CA TYR A 74 -19.08 6.85 -2.09
C TYR A 74 -18.74 8.13 -1.32
N LEU A 75 -19.29 9.28 -1.71
CA LEU A 75 -19.05 10.56 -1.04
C LEU A 75 -19.56 10.59 0.40
N LYS A 76 -20.60 9.80 0.73
CA LYS A 76 -21.04 9.61 2.12
C LYS A 76 -19.99 8.89 2.96
N LEU A 77 -19.21 7.99 2.35
CA LEU A 77 -18.12 7.28 3.02
C LEU A 77 -16.87 8.15 3.10
N ASN A 78 -16.46 8.75 1.97
CA ASN A 78 -15.27 9.56 1.87
C ASN A 78 -15.56 10.85 1.07
N PRO A 79 -15.76 11.99 1.75
CA PRO A 79 -16.02 13.27 1.07
C PRO A 79 -14.79 13.80 0.31
N GLN A 80 -13.58 13.30 0.60
CA GLN A 80 -12.39 13.61 -0.19
C GLN A 80 -12.31 12.79 -1.48
N HIS A 81 -13.26 11.88 -1.74
CA HIS A 81 -13.37 11.11 -2.99
C HIS A 81 -12.03 10.47 -3.40
N THR A 82 -11.34 9.85 -2.44
CA THR A 82 -10.04 9.20 -2.65
C THR A 82 -10.08 7.71 -2.34
N VAL A 83 -9.09 6.99 -2.87
CA VAL A 83 -8.73 5.64 -2.45
C VAL A 83 -7.31 5.68 -1.88
N PRO A 84 -6.98 4.81 -0.89
CA PRO A 84 -7.84 3.83 -0.25
C PRO A 84 -8.87 4.44 0.71
N THR A 85 -10.02 3.79 0.85
CA THR A 85 -10.99 4.02 1.95
C THR A 85 -11.27 2.69 2.64
N LEU A 86 -11.04 2.60 3.95
CA LEU A 86 -11.31 1.42 4.77
C LEU A 86 -12.65 1.57 5.49
N VAL A 87 -13.47 0.53 5.48
CA VAL A 87 -14.67 0.39 6.31
C VAL A 87 -14.52 -0.86 7.17
N ASP A 88 -14.56 -0.69 8.49
CA ASP A 88 -14.38 -1.76 9.47
C ASP A 88 -15.46 -1.66 10.55
N GLY A 89 -16.56 -2.39 10.35
CA GLY A 89 -17.80 -2.17 11.09
C GLY A 89 -18.33 -0.75 10.84
N ASP A 90 -18.58 -0.01 11.92
CA ASP A 90 -19.06 1.38 11.86
C ASP A 90 -17.94 2.42 11.67
N VAL A 91 -16.68 1.98 11.60
CA VAL A 91 -15.52 2.87 11.49
C VAL A 91 -15.12 3.01 10.02
N VAL A 92 -15.08 4.25 9.55
CA VAL A 92 -14.55 4.61 8.22
C VAL A 92 -13.25 5.38 8.39
N ILE A 93 -12.18 4.93 7.72
CA ILE A 93 -10.86 5.55 7.77
C ILE A 93 -10.38 5.80 6.34
N THR A 94 -9.97 7.03 6.08
CA THR A 94 -9.29 7.44 4.84
C THR A 94 -7.82 7.68 5.15
N ASN A 95 -7.00 7.92 4.11
CA ASN A 95 -5.53 8.04 4.18
C ASN A 95 -4.83 6.70 4.44
N SER A 96 -3.93 6.31 3.52
CA SER A 96 -3.24 5.01 3.60
C SER A 96 -2.39 4.85 4.86
N HIS A 97 -1.72 5.91 5.33
CA HIS A 97 -0.88 5.85 6.53
C HIS A 97 -1.72 5.70 7.80
N ALA A 98 -2.85 6.41 7.89
CA ALA A 98 -3.79 6.24 8.99
C ALA A 98 -4.41 4.83 9.00
N ILE A 99 -4.80 4.33 7.82
CA ILE A 99 -5.33 2.96 7.66
C ILE A 99 -4.29 1.92 8.07
N THR A 100 -3.03 2.02 7.63
CA THR A 100 -2.00 1.04 7.99
C THR A 100 -1.71 1.03 9.48
N ILE A 101 -1.61 2.20 10.12
CA ILE A 101 -1.46 2.31 11.59
C ILE A 101 -2.64 1.65 12.28
N TYR A 102 -3.88 1.97 11.89
CA TYR A 102 -5.08 1.39 12.47
C TYR A 102 -5.10 -0.14 12.37
N LEU A 103 -4.81 -0.69 11.19
CA LEU A 103 -4.80 -2.13 10.97
C LEU A 103 -3.74 -2.81 11.84
N VAL A 104 -2.54 -2.23 11.97
CA VAL A 104 -1.49 -2.77 12.83
C VAL A 104 -1.88 -2.69 14.30
N GLU A 105 -2.45 -1.57 14.76
CA GLU A 105 -2.84 -1.43 16.18
C GLU A 105 -4.02 -2.33 16.56
N LYS A 106 -4.99 -2.52 15.66
CA LYS A 106 -6.19 -3.35 15.93
C LYS A 106 -5.95 -4.85 15.73
N TYR A 107 -5.24 -5.23 14.67
CA TYR A 107 -5.09 -6.63 14.25
C TYR A 107 -3.68 -7.19 14.43
N GLY A 108 -2.70 -6.35 14.78
CA GLY A 108 -1.33 -6.77 15.05
C GLY A 108 -1.24 -7.70 16.26
N LYS A 109 -0.52 -8.82 16.09
CA LYS A 109 -0.23 -9.78 17.18
C LYS A 109 0.96 -9.37 18.03
N ASN A 110 1.73 -8.40 17.57
CA ASN A 110 2.91 -7.82 18.21
C ASN A 110 3.11 -6.40 17.65
N ASP A 111 4.12 -5.71 18.16
CA ASP A 111 4.44 -4.32 17.82
C ASP A 111 5.60 -4.20 16.84
N LEU A 112 5.94 -5.26 16.10
CA LEU A 112 7.10 -5.26 15.19
C LEU A 112 6.96 -4.25 14.04
N LEU A 113 5.76 -4.12 13.48
CA LEU A 113 5.48 -3.18 12.37
C LEU A 113 5.27 -1.75 12.85
N TYR A 114 4.75 -1.58 14.07
CA TYR A 114 4.48 -0.28 14.66
C TYR A 114 4.75 -0.34 16.18
N PRO A 115 6.00 -0.09 16.59
CA PRO A 115 6.42 -0.21 17.99
C PRO A 115 5.58 0.66 18.92
N LYS A 116 5.37 0.23 20.17
CA LYS A 116 4.75 1.08 21.20
C LYS A 116 5.77 1.94 21.96
N ASP A 117 7.06 1.64 21.78
CA ASP A 117 8.17 2.34 22.41
C ASP A 117 8.18 3.84 22.09
N LEU A 118 8.45 4.65 23.11
CA LEU A 118 8.39 6.12 23.06
C LEU A 118 9.49 6.74 22.19
N VAL A 119 10.54 6.00 21.83
CA VAL A 119 11.62 6.49 20.96
C VAL A 119 11.43 5.98 19.53
N ARG A 120 11.09 4.70 19.35
CA ARG A 120 10.95 4.07 18.03
C ARG A 120 9.68 4.49 17.31
N ARG A 121 8.56 4.66 18.03
CA ARG A 121 7.29 5.05 17.41
C ARG A 121 7.36 6.43 16.76
N PRO A 122 7.90 7.49 17.41
CA PRO A 122 8.08 8.78 16.74
C PRO A 122 8.97 8.70 15.51
N LEU A 123 9.99 7.85 15.50
CA LEU A 123 10.84 7.66 14.31
C LEU A 123 10.07 7.02 13.16
N VAL A 124 9.22 6.02 13.43
CA VAL A 124 8.33 5.46 12.40
C VAL A 124 7.37 6.52 11.87
N ASN A 125 6.72 7.28 12.77
CA ASN A 125 5.80 8.35 12.38
C ASN A 125 6.49 9.42 11.54
N GLN A 126 7.71 9.82 11.91
CA GLN A 126 8.48 10.78 11.14
C GLN A 126 8.72 10.27 9.71
N ARG A 127 9.00 8.97 9.52
CA ARG A 127 9.18 8.39 8.17
C ARG A 127 7.87 8.31 7.38
N LEU A 128 6.74 7.99 8.04
CA LEU A 128 5.42 8.00 7.39
C LEU A 128 5.01 9.41 6.95
N PHE A 129 5.24 10.42 7.81
CA PHE A 129 4.93 11.81 7.49
C PHE A 129 5.89 12.39 6.44
N PHE A 130 7.16 11.97 6.44
CA PHE A 130 8.09 12.29 5.36
C PHE A 130 7.64 11.69 4.03
N ASP A 131 7.17 10.43 4.01
CA ASP A 131 6.62 9.82 2.81
C ASP A 131 5.41 10.61 2.31
N GLU A 132 4.41 10.83 3.17
CA GLU A 132 3.16 11.49 2.79
C GLU A 132 3.36 12.94 2.34
N GLY A 133 4.16 13.71 3.09
CA GLY A 133 4.29 15.16 2.92
C GLY A 133 5.38 15.59 1.94
N THR A 134 6.39 14.74 1.72
CA THR A 134 7.56 15.07 0.90
C THR A 134 7.68 14.10 -0.27
N MET A 135 7.97 12.82 0.01
CA MET A 135 8.35 11.85 -1.02
C MET A 135 7.20 11.55 -1.99
N PHE A 136 6.04 11.14 -1.49
CA PHE A 136 4.90 10.79 -2.32
C PHE A 136 4.37 12.00 -3.09
N GLN A 137 4.33 13.19 -2.48
CA GLN A 137 3.89 14.40 -3.18
C GLN A 137 4.77 14.70 -4.39
N ILE A 138 6.09 14.67 -4.22
CA ILE A 138 6.99 15.02 -5.32
C ILE A 138 6.94 13.96 -6.42
N LEU A 139 6.92 12.68 -6.06
CA LEU A 139 6.79 11.58 -7.02
C LEU A 139 5.46 11.63 -7.77
N PHE A 140 4.35 11.88 -7.06
CA PHE A 140 3.03 11.96 -7.66
C PHE A 140 2.92 13.15 -8.62
N LEU A 141 3.44 14.33 -8.25
CA LEU A 141 3.45 15.49 -9.13
C LEU A 141 4.30 15.23 -10.38
N THR A 142 5.49 14.68 -10.23
CA THR A 142 6.37 14.30 -11.35
C THR A 142 5.68 13.30 -12.28
N MET A 143 5.06 12.26 -11.73
CA MET A 143 4.27 11.26 -12.47
C MET A 143 3.06 11.89 -13.17
N LYS A 144 2.36 12.81 -12.53
CA LYS A 144 1.19 13.48 -13.09
C LYS A 144 1.53 14.31 -14.32
N TYR A 145 2.65 15.03 -14.33
CA TYR A 145 3.09 15.76 -15.52
C TYR A 145 3.48 14.79 -16.65
N SER A 146 4.35 13.84 -16.34
CA SER A 146 4.89 12.89 -17.33
C SER A 146 3.83 11.92 -17.87
N ILE A 147 3.32 11.03 -17.03
CA ILE A 147 2.49 9.89 -17.42
C ILE A 147 1.04 10.32 -17.66
N LEU A 148 0.44 11.08 -16.74
CA LEU A 148 -1.00 11.38 -16.82
C LEU A 148 -1.33 12.52 -17.78
N ARG A 149 -0.40 13.44 -18.01
CA ARG A 149 -0.61 14.61 -18.88
C ARG A 149 0.23 14.59 -20.15
N GLY A 150 1.23 13.71 -20.26
CA GLY A 150 2.15 13.70 -21.41
C GLY A 150 2.96 14.99 -21.54
N GLN A 151 3.24 15.66 -20.42
CA GLN A 151 3.95 16.94 -20.36
C GLN A 151 5.37 16.77 -19.83
N LYS A 152 6.24 17.72 -20.18
CA LYS A 152 7.56 17.84 -19.58
C LYS A 152 7.47 17.98 -18.07
N ILE A 153 8.33 17.26 -17.36
CA ILE A 153 8.49 17.42 -15.92
C ILE A 153 9.17 18.77 -15.65
N PRO A 154 8.58 19.66 -14.83
CA PRO A 154 9.21 20.92 -14.44
C PRO A 154 10.57 20.67 -13.77
N GLU A 155 11.57 21.51 -14.03
CA GLU A 155 12.92 21.31 -13.46
C GLU A 155 12.91 21.33 -11.93
N LEU A 156 12.14 22.25 -11.34
CA LEU A 156 11.90 22.31 -9.90
C LEU A 156 11.36 20.99 -9.33
N ASN A 157 10.56 20.24 -10.10
CA ASN A 157 10.07 18.95 -9.64
C ASN A 157 11.17 17.89 -9.61
N LYS A 158 12.13 17.95 -10.54
CA LYS A 158 13.29 17.06 -10.55
C LYS A 158 14.24 17.39 -9.41
N GLU A 159 14.58 18.67 -9.22
CA GLU A 159 15.42 19.14 -8.12
C GLU A 159 14.86 18.69 -6.76
N ARG A 160 13.55 18.88 -6.55
CA ARG A 160 12.88 18.41 -5.32
C ARG A 160 12.83 16.90 -5.19
N ALA A 161 12.75 16.16 -6.30
CA ALA A 161 12.81 14.71 -6.25
C ALA A 161 14.21 14.24 -5.85
N GLU A 162 15.26 14.82 -6.45
CA GLU A 162 16.65 14.55 -6.08
C GLU A 162 16.92 14.90 -4.62
N GLU A 163 16.43 16.03 -4.13
CA GLU A 163 16.53 16.41 -2.71
C GLU A 163 15.81 15.41 -1.79
N ALA A 164 14.58 15.00 -2.13
CA ALA A 164 13.83 14.01 -1.36
C ALA A 164 14.54 12.65 -1.32
N TYR A 165 15.12 12.21 -2.45
CA TYR A 165 15.96 11.02 -2.47
C TYR A 165 17.23 11.20 -1.63
N GLY A 166 17.88 12.36 -1.67
CA GLY A 166 19.02 12.67 -0.81
C GLY A 166 18.69 12.52 0.68
N PHE A 167 17.54 13.03 1.13
CA PHE A 167 17.09 12.81 2.51
C PHE A 167 16.85 11.33 2.83
N LEU A 168 16.25 10.58 1.90
CA LEU A 168 16.02 9.16 2.08
C LEU A 168 17.34 8.38 2.20
N GLU A 169 18.34 8.69 1.37
CA GLU A 169 19.68 8.10 1.46
C GLU A 169 20.30 8.40 2.83
N THR A 170 20.29 9.66 3.27
CA THR A 170 20.78 10.02 4.62
C THR A 170 20.02 9.31 5.74
N PHE A 171 18.72 9.06 5.57
CA PHE A 171 17.96 8.28 6.55
C PHE A 171 18.36 6.80 6.59
N LEU A 172 18.93 6.26 5.52
CA LEU A 172 19.28 4.86 5.33
C LEU A 172 20.79 4.58 5.46
N GLU A 173 21.64 5.61 5.59
CA GLU A 173 23.11 5.49 5.71
C GLU A 173 23.56 4.49 6.81
N ASP A 174 22.81 4.40 7.90
CA ASP A 174 23.06 3.44 8.98
C ASP A 174 22.35 2.11 8.69
N GLU A 175 23.01 1.25 7.90
CA GLU A 175 22.50 -0.08 7.53
C GLU A 175 22.18 -0.96 8.75
N GLU A 176 22.93 -0.81 9.86
CA GLU A 176 22.71 -1.58 11.09
C GLU A 176 21.34 -1.28 11.73
N LYS A 177 20.79 -0.09 11.47
CA LYS A 177 19.44 0.29 11.91
C LYS A 177 18.34 -0.37 11.08
N TYR A 178 18.63 -0.77 9.85
CA TYR A 178 17.66 -1.24 8.86
C TYR A 178 17.89 -2.68 8.38
N LEU A 179 18.49 -3.54 9.20
CA LEU A 179 18.75 -4.97 8.89
C LEU A 179 17.56 -5.75 8.31
N ASN A 180 16.32 -5.36 8.63
CA ASN A 180 15.13 -5.99 8.07
C ASN A 180 14.89 -5.61 6.61
N ILE A 181 15.26 -4.40 6.19
CA ILE A 181 15.27 -3.98 4.79
C ILE A 181 16.28 -4.82 4.02
N ASP A 182 17.50 -4.98 4.53
CA ASP A 182 18.52 -5.81 3.85
C ASP A 182 18.11 -7.27 3.72
N LYS A 183 17.57 -7.84 4.81
CA LYS A 183 17.03 -9.21 4.79
C LYS A 183 15.89 -9.33 3.79
N TRP A 184 15.01 -8.34 3.70
CA TRP A 184 13.91 -8.32 2.75
C TRP A 184 14.43 -8.19 1.31
N ILE A 185 15.38 -7.31 1.03
CA ILE A 185 16.01 -7.17 -0.29
C ILE A 185 16.69 -8.47 -0.71
N LYS A 186 17.50 -9.09 0.17
CA LYS A 186 18.14 -10.40 -0.09
C LYS A 186 17.11 -11.49 -0.38
N ARG A 187 16.00 -11.50 0.36
CA ARG A 187 14.89 -12.42 0.08
C ARG A 187 14.26 -12.14 -1.29
N CYS A 188 14.02 -10.88 -1.62
CA CYS A 188 13.48 -10.48 -2.91
C CYS A 188 14.39 -10.94 -4.05
N GLN A 189 15.70 -10.75 -3.93
CA GLN A 189 16.71 -11.18 -4.91
C GLN A 189 16.68 -12.69 -5.19
N ALA A 190 16.28 -13.50 -4.22
CA ALA A 190 16.17 -14.95 -4.39
C ALA A 190 14.85 -15.41 -5.05
N LEU A 191 13.89 -14.51 -5.29
CA LEU A 191 12.60 -14.86 -5.91
C LEU A 191 12.75 -14.99 -7.43
N PRO A 192 12.06 -15.95 -8.07
CA PRO A 192 12.23 -16.24 -9.50
C PRO A 192 11.93 -15.02 -10.39
N TYR A 193 11.03 -14.16 -9.94
CA TYR A 193 10.62 -12.95 -10.67
C TYR A 193 11.49 -11.71 -10.40
N TYR A 194 12.51 -11.77 -9.55
CA TYR A 194 13.33 -10.58 -9.27
C TYR A 194 14.10 -10.11 -10.51
N VAL A 195 14.71 -11.04 -11.22
CA VAL A 195 15.43 -10.76 -12.48
C VAL A 195 14.45 -10.33 -13.57
N GLU A 196 13.26 -10.93 -13.62
CA GLU A 196 12.21 -10.57 -14.57
C GLU A 196 11.69 -9.16 -14.33
N ASN A 197 11.50 -8.78 -13.06
CA ASN A 197 11.11 -7.41 -12.67
C ASN A 197 12.19 -6.39 -13.06
N ALA A 198 13.47 -6.72 -12.89
CA ALA A 198 14.56 -5.85 -13.32
C ALA A 198 14.57 -5.64 -14.84
N ARG A 199 14.36 -6.72 -15.62
CA ARG A 199 14.21 -6.62 -17.09
C ARG A 199 12.97 -5.81 -17.48
N GLY A 200 11.85 -6.02 -16.79
CA GLY A 200 10.62 -5.27 -17.01
C GLY A 200 10.79 -3.78 -16.72
N LEU A 201 11.50 -3.43 -15.65
CA LEU A 201 11.84 -2.05 -15.32
C LEU A 201 12.74 -1.42 -16.40
N GLN A 202 13.75 -2.15 -16.88
CA GLN A 202 14.59 -1.66 -17.98
C GLN A 202 13.77 -1.44 -19.25
N ALA A 203 12.94 -2.41 -19.65
CA ALA A 203 12.08 -2.29 -20.83
C ALA A 203 11.10 -1.11 -20.71
N TYR A 204 10.55 -0.87 -19.51
CA TYR A 204 9.72 0.29 -19.23
C TYR A 204 10.53 1.59 -19.36
N SER A 205 11.73 1.65 -18.80
CA SER A 205 12.64 2.80 -18.90
C SER A 205 12.97 3.12 -20.37
N ASP A 206 13.28 2.11 -21.17
CA ASP A 206 13.63 2.27 -22.59
C ASP A 206 12.47 2.86 -23.41
N VAL A 207 11.22 2.65 -22.99
CA VAL A 207 10.03 3.25 -23.61
C VAL A 207 9.76 4.65 -23.07
N VAL A 208 9.80 4.80 -21.75
CA VAL A 208 9.34 6.01 -21.07
C VAL A 208 10.38 7.12 -21.08
N VAL A 209 11.66 6.83 -20.81
CA VAL A 209 12.71 7.84 -20.76
C VAL A 209 12.82 8.62 -22.08
N PRO A 210 12.84 8.00 -23.27
CA PRO A 210 12.85 8.74 -24.52
C PRO A 210 11.58 9.54 -24.77
N MET A 211 10.41 9.07 -24.30
CA MET A 211 9.17 9.86 -24.35
C MET A 211 9.30 11.13 -23.51
N LEU A 212 9.79 11.01 -22.27
CA LEU A 212 9.96 12.15 -21.36
C LEU A 212 11.08 13.11 -21.77
N SER A 213 12.04 12.64 -22.57
CA SER A 213 13.14 13.45 -23.09
C SER A 213 12.73 14.36 -24.27
N LYS A 214 11.61 14.04 -24.93
CA LYS A 214 11.15 14.71 -26.17
C LYS A 214 10.11 15.81 -25.93
N VAL A 215 9.59 15.94 -24.71
CA VAL A 215 8.63 16.97 -24.29
C VAL A 215 9.35 18.01 -23.46
#